data_AF-A0A015SVT3-F1
#
_entry.id   AF-A0A015SVT3-F1
#
_cell.length_a   1.000
_cell.length_b   1.000
_cell.length_c   1.000
_cell.angle_alpha   90.00
_cell.angle_beta   90.00
_cell.angle_gamma   90.00
#
_symmetry.space_group_name_H-M   'P 1'
#
loop_
_entity.id
_entity.type
_entity.pdbx_description
1 polymer ?
#
loop_
_entity_poly.entity_id
_entity_poly.type
_entity_poly.pdbx_seq_one_letter_code
_entity_poly.pdbx_strand_id
1 'polypeptide(L)'
;MTKRKIFFRADAGVRIGYGHFIRTLALADMLRDDFDCTFFTQSPSEYQQRETEKVCSLVALPSDNSKFEKFLDCLKGEEIVVLDNYFYTSEYQKQIKEKGCKLVCIDDMHDKHYYADVVINHGLTDGRLFDVEPYTRLCLGLDYALLRKPFIQASSTAKNPNSWFISFGGTDYFNLTEKALQAIHDVPCVESITVVIGDAYKYKDNLKKYPKATIMKNLTAEKMADVMRKSQYAILPSSSVCIEALACRCKVASGYFVENQIQFASILGLQRYVLPLGEL
;
A
#
# COMPACT_ATOMS: atom_id res chain seq x y z
N MET A 1 13.82 21.97 20.28
CA MET A 1 14.55 21.87 19.00
C MET A 1 13.51 21.86 17.89
N THR A 2 13.74 22.54 16.77
CA THR A 2 12.86 22.47 15.59
C THR A 2 12.94 21.06 15.01
N LYS A 3 11.78 20.40 14.83
CA LYS A 3 11.73 19.08 14.18
C LYS A 3 12.23 19.20 12.74
N ARG A 4 12.99 18.22 12.27
CA ARG A 4 13.42 18.17 10.87
C ARG A 4 12.20 17.89 9.98
N LYS A 5 12.18 18.49 8.79
CA LYS A 5 11.06 18.35 7.85
C LYS A 5 11.17 17.10 6.99
N ILE A 6 10.04 16.41 6.82
CA ILE A 6 9.89 15.33 5.83
C ILE A 6 8.76 15.68 4.86
N PHE A 7 9.08 15.71 3.57
CA PHE A 7 8.11 15.90 2.50
C PHE A 7 7.82 14.57 1.81
N PHE A 8 6.61 14.08 1.98
CA PHE A 8 6.12 12.85 1.37
C PHE A 8 5.46 13.18 0.03
N ARG A 9 5.81 12.46 -1.03
CA ARG A 9 5.33 12.73 -2.38
C ARG A 9 4.84 11.43 -3.02
N ALA A 10 3.52 11.27 -3.01
CA ALA A 10 2.84 10.13 -3.61
C ALA A 10 1.51 10.57 -4.23
N ASP A 11 1.28 10.15 -5.47
CA ASP A 11 0.04 10.32 -6.21
C ASP A 11 -0.82 9.06 -6.13
N ALA A 12 -2.13 9.26 -6.07
CA ALA A 12 -3.13 8.21 -6.16
C ALA A 12 -4.31 8.68 -7.01
N GLY A 13 -5.11 7.72 -7.48
CA GLY A 13 -6.30 7.98 -8.27
C GLY A 13 -6.82 6.71 -8.93
N VAL A 14 -7.91 6.80 -9.70
CA VAL A 14 -8.57 5.63 -10.30
C VAL A 14 -7.63 4.80 -11.18
N ARG A 15 -6.70 5.45 -11.91
CA ARG A 15 -5.71 4.79 -12.77
C ARG A 15 -4.48 4.27 -12.02
N ILE A 16 -4.08 4.93 -10.95
CA ILE A 16 -2.86 4.61 -10.18
C ILE A 16 -3.15 3.58 -9.09
N GLY A 17 -4.40 3.55 -8.59
CA GLY A 17 -4.74 2.92 -7.33
C GLY A 17 -4.40 3.82 -6.13
N TYR A 18 -4.75 3.36 -4.93
CA TYR A 18 -4.51 4.07 -3.67
C TYR A 18 -3.32 3.51 -2.87
N GLY A 19 -2.67 2.44 -3.34
CA GLY A 19 -1.61 1.74 -2.61
C GLY A 19 -0.47 2.67 -2.18
N HIS A 20 0.07 3.46 -3.11
CA HIS A 20 1.14 4.44 -2.87
C HIS A 20 0.75 5.46 -1.80
N PHE A 21 -0.42 6.09 -1.95
CA PHE A 21 -0.94 7.05 -0.98
C PHE A 21 -1.07 6.42 0.42
N ILE A 22 -1.68 5.23 0.51
CA ILE A 22 -1.93 4.56 1.79
C ILE A 22 -0.63 4.21 2.51
N ARG A 23 0.34 3.59 1.81
CA ARG A 23 1.59 3.16 2.45
C ARG A 23 2.52 4.35 2.76
N THR A 24 2.53 5.38 1.93
CA THR A 24 3.28 6.61 2.20
C THR A 24 2.68 7.36 3.38
N LEU A 25 1.35 7.44 3.48
CA LEU A 25 0.68 8.09 4.61
C LEU A 25 0.89 7.29 5.90
N ALA A 26 0.94 5.96 5.82
CA ALA A 26 1.31 5.11 6.94
C ALA A 26 2.73 5.43 7.44
N LEU A 27 3.70 5.58 6.54
CA LEU A 27 5.06 5.99 6.91
C LEU A 27 5.07 7.40 7.54
N ALA A 28 4.28 8.34 7.02
CA ALA A 28 4.14 9.66 7.64
C ALA A 28 3.57 9.57 9.08
N ASP A 29 2.56 8.73 9.31
CA ASP A 29 1.98 8.50 10.64
C ASP A 29 2.96 7.81 11.61
N MET A 30 3.85 6.95 11.11
CA MET A 30 4.93 6.37 11.92
C MET A 30 5.97 7.41 12.39
N LEU A 31 6.14 8.50 11.64
CA LEU A 31 7.24 9.46 11.83
C LEU A 31 6.79 10.82 12.40
N ARG A 32 5.48 11.09 12.45
CA ARG A 32 4.91 12.39 12.85
C ARG A 32 5.33 12.89 14.25
N ASP A 33 5.62 11.96 15.16
CA ASP A 33 5.98 12.32 16.54
C ASP A 33 7.43 12.82 16.63
N ASP A 34 8.28 12.46 15.67
CA ASP A 34 9.71 12.83 15.61
C ASP A 34 10.01 13.92 14.56
N PHE A 35 9.18 14.03 13.53
CA PHE A 35 9.41 14.91 12.37
C PHE A 35 8.26 15.88 12.10
N ASP A 36 8.55 16.96 11.37
CA ASP A 36 7.54 17.86 10.79
C ASP A 36 7.17 17.35 9.40
N CYS A 37 6.01 16.71 9.29
CA CYS A 37 5.60 16.00 8.09
C CYS A 37 4.67 16.86 7.22
N THR A 38 4.91 16.85 5.91
CA THR A 38 4.00 17.42 4.90
C THR A 38 3.84 16.44 3.76
N PHE A 39 2.59 16.18 3.36
CA PHE A 39 2.24 15.31 2.24
C PHE A 39 1.92 16.14 0.99
N PHE A 40 2.45 15.72 -0.15
CA PHE A 40 2.24 16.33 -1.45
C PHE A 40 1.60 15.32 -2.39
N THR A 41 0.41 15.65 -2.92
CA THR A 41 -0.32 14.77 -3.84
C THR A 41 -1.01 15.57 -4.93
N GLN A 42 -1.09 15.03 -6.14
CA GLN A 42 -1.80 15.67 -7.24
C GLN A 42 -3.31 15.62 -6.96
N SER A 43 -4.00 16.75 -7.16
CA SER A 43 -5.46 16.86 -7.13
C SER A 43 -6.15 15.93 -6.12
N PRO A 44 -5.83 16.04 -4.80
CA PRO A 44 -6.31 15.09 -3.80
C PRO A 44 -7.83 14.99 -3.78
N SER A 45 -8.34 13.77 -3.80
CA SER A 45 -9.76 13.50 -3.50
C SER A 45 -10.12 13.91 -2.07
N GLU A 46 -11.41 14.12 -1.78
CA GLU A 46 -11.87 14.40 -0.41
C GLU A 46 -11.45 13.31 0.58
N TYR A 47 -11.37 12.05 0.13
CA TYR A 47 -10.85 10.96 0.95
C TYR A 47 -9.39 11.19 1.33
N GLN A 48 -8.53 11.50 0.35
CA GLN A 48 -7.12 11.78 0.62
C GLN A 48 -6.93 12.99 1.54
N GLN A 49 -7.74 14.04 1.36
CA GLN A 49 -7.72 15.23 2.24
C GLN A 49 -8.03 14.84 3.68
N ARG A 50 -9.18 14.21 3.92
CA ARG A 50 -9.62 13.80 5.26
C ARG A 50 -8.66 12.82 5.94
N GLU A 51 -8.06 11.88 5.21
CA GLU A 51 -7.11 10.94 5.81
C GLU A 51 -5.76 11.61 6.12
N THR A 52 -5.29 12.50 5.24
CA THR A 52 -4.01 13.19 5.46
C THR A 52 -4.09 14.15 6.64
N GLU A 53 -5.18 14.91 6.78
CA GLU A 53 -5.37 15.88 7.87
C GLU A 53 -5.33 15.26 9.27
N LYS A 54 -5.60 13.94 9.40
CA LYS A 54 -5.45 13.21 10.66
C LYS A 54 -3.98 12.98 11.05
N VAL A 55 -3.08 13.05 10.08
CA VAL A 55 -1.67 12.67 10.18
C VAL A 55 -0.76 13.89 10.11
N CYS A 56 -0.86 14.68 9.05
CA CYS A 56 0.08 15.75 8.75
C CYS A 56 -0.51 16.82 7.81
N SER A 57 0.28 17.86 7.50
CA SER A 57 -0.13 18.91 6.55
C SER A 57 -0.22 18.37 5.13
N LEU A 58 -1.17 18.88 4.34
CA LEU A 58 -1.37 18.49 2.93
C LEU A 58 -1.13 19.68 1.99
N VAL A 59 -0.37 19.45 0.92
CA VAL A 59 -0.18 20.39 -0.19
C VAL A 59 -0.65 19.73 -1.48
N ALA A 60 -1.66 20.33 -2.10
CA ALA A 60 -2.16 19.88 -3.39
C ALA A 60 -1.23 20.34 -4.52
N LEU A 61 -0.96 19.44 -5.47
CA LEU A 61 -0.25 19.73 -6.71
C LEU A 61 -1.19 19.62 -7.92
N PRO A 62 -0.86 20.26 -9.06
CA PRO A 62 -1.61 20.09 -10.30
C PRO A 62 -1.64 18.64 -10.77
N SER A 63 -2.62 18.31 -11.62
CA SER A 63 -2.75 17.00 -12.25
C SER A 63 -1.88 16.83 -13.50
N ASP A 64 -1.30 17.91 -14.02
CA ASP A 64 -0.40 17.92 -15.16
C ASP A 64 1.08 17.82 -14.73
N ASN A 65 1.99 17.81 -15.71
CA ASN A 65 3.43 17.68 -15.45
C ASN A 65 4.05 18.87 -14.72
N SER A 66 3.37 20.03 -14.60
CA SER A 66 3.88 21.14 -13.79
C SER A 66 3.97 20.79 -12.29
N LYS A 67 3.34 19.69 -11.86
CA LYS A 67 3.45 19.15 -10.50
C LYS A 67 4.89 18.83 -10.08
N PHE A 68 5.75 18.43 -11.03
CA PHE A 68 7.14 18.06 -10.73
C PHE A 68 7.95 19.30 -10.35
N GLU A 69 7.92 20.34 -11.17
CA GLU A 69 8.59 21.62 -10.92
C GLU A 69 8.03 22.32 -9.67
N LYS A 70 6.71 22.37 -9.52
CA LYS A 70 6.09 22.97 -8.32
C LYS A 70 6.50 22.29 -7.03
N PHE A 71 6.70 20.97 -7.04
CA PHE A 71 7.23 20.27 -5.88
C PHE A 71 8.70 20.67 -5.62
N LEU A 72 9.53 20.72 -6.67
CA LEU A 72 10.94 21.13 -6.57
C LEU A 72 11.08 22.56 -6.03
N ASP A 73 10.20 23.49 -6.39
CA ASP A 73 10.17 24.87 -5.88
C ASP A 73 9.89 24.96 -4.37
N CYS A 74 9.20 23.96 -3.81
CA CYS A 74 8.92 23.88 -2.38
C CYS A 74 10.15 23.49 -1.55
N LEU A 75 11.15 22.85 -2.17
CA LEU A 75 12.34 22.32 -1.47
C LEU A 75 13.35 23.44 -1.19
N LYS A 76 13.94 23.42 0.02
CA LYS A 76 14.99 24.36 0.45
C LYS A 76 16.34 23.69 0.67
N GLY A 77 16.40 22.36 0.62
CA GLY A 77 17.64 21.60 0.70
C GLY A 77 17.92 20.98 2.05
N GLU A 78 17.09 21.27 3.06
CA GLU A 78 17.25 20.75 4.42
C GLU A 78 16.29 19.58 4.71
N GLU A 79 15.27 19.43 3.86
CA GLU A 79 14.23 18.43 3.98
C GLU A 79 14.73 17.01 3.69
N ILE A 80 14.04 16.04 4.26
CA ILE A 80 14.05 14.66 3.78
C ILE A 80 12.86 14.51 2.83
N VAL A 81 13.09 14.07 1.60
CA VAL A 81 12.05 13.81 0.62
C VAL A 81 11.79 12.33 0.54
N VAL A 82 10.53 11.91 0.59
CA VAL A 82 10.08 10.54 0.38
C VAL A 82 9.29 10.48 -0.93
N LEU A 83 9.76 9.71 -1.91
CA LEU A 83 9.10 9.49 -3.19
C LEU A 83 8.45 8.11 -3.25
N ASP A 84 7.18 8.03 -3.67
CA ASP A 84 6.47 6.76 -3.84
C ASP A 84 5.50 6.79 -5.03
N ASN A 85 6.04 6.57 -6.23
CA ASN A 85 5.32 6.21 -7.46
C ASN A 85 6.33 5.74 -8.52
N TYR A 86 5.88 4.91 -9.47
CA TYR A 86 6.76 4.37 -10.52
C TYR A 86 7.32 5.42 -11.49
N PHE A 87 6.63 6.55 -11.68
CA PHE A 87 7.01 7.57 -12.66
C PHE A 87 8.15 8.49 -12.21
N TYR A 88 8.65 8.38 -10.97
CA TYR A 88 9.83 9.16 -10.56
C TYR A 88 11.09 8.57 -11.20
N THR A 89 11.72 9.37 -12.07
CA THR A 89 12.92 9.00 -12.81
C THR A 89 14.17 9.22 -11.98
N SER A 90 15.28 8.58 -12.36
CA SER A 90 16.59 8.83 -11.76
C SER A 90 17.02 10.30 -11.90
N GLU A 91 16.62 10.97 -12.98
CA GLU A 91 16.87 12.40 -13.20
C GLU A 91 16.12 13.27 -12.18
N TYR A 92 14.85 12.97 -11.91
CA TYR A 92 14.08 13.68 -10.89
C TYR A 92 14.67 13.51 -9.48
N GLN A 93 15.21 12.32 -9.19
CA GLN A 93 15.94 12.07 -7.94
C GLN A 93 17.18 12.96 -7.83
N LYS A 94 17.97 13.10 -8.90
CA LYS A 94 19.13 14.01 -8.91
C LYS A 94 18.75 15.45 -8.65
N GLN A 95 17.70 15.96 -9.30
CA GLN A 95 17.22 17.33 -9.10
C GLN A 95 16.87 17.61 -7.63
N ILE A 96 16.31 16.62 -6.92
CA ILE A 96 16.04 16.72 -5.47
C ILE A 96 17.36 16.73 -4.67
N LYS A 97 18.31 15.85 -5.01
CA LYS A 97 19.62 15.76 -4.33
C LYS A 97 20.48 17.01 -4.55
N GLU A 98 20.45 17.60 -5.74
CA GLU A 98 21.18 18.82 -6.10
C GLU A 98 20.73 20.03 -5.29
N LYS A 99 19.48 20.03 -4.80
CA LYS A 99 19.00 21.04 -3.84
C LYS A 99 19.58 20.87 -2.43
N GLY A 100 20.21 19.73 -2.13
CA GLY A 100 20.77 19.39 -0.82
C GLY A 100 19.92 18.42 0.01
N CYS A 101 18.70 18.09 -0.46
CA CYS A 101 17.77 17.25 0.29
C CYS A 101 18.31 15.83 0.48
N LYS A 102 17.92 15.22 1.61
CA LYS A 102 18.02 13.76 1.77
C LYS A 102 16.87 13.10 1.04
N LEU A 103 17.10 11.94 0.45
CA LEU A 103 16.12 11.28 -0.41
C LEU A 103 15.86 9.84 0.05
N VAL A 104 14.59 9.50 0.16
CA VAL A 104 14.07 8.16 0.39
C VAL A 104 13.16 7.79 -0.77
N CYS A 105 13.36 6.62 -1.36
CA CYS A 105 12.46 6.08 -2.39
C CYS A 105 11.75 4.84 -1.87
N ILE A 106 10.43 4.78 -2.03
CA ILE A 106 9.64 3.56 -1.84
C ILE A 106 9.40 2.97 -3.23
N ASP A 107 9.83 1.72 -3.43
CA ASP A 107 9.86 1.11 -4.75
C ASP A 107 9.46 -0.37 -4.73
N ASP A 108 8.82 -0.84 -5.80
CA ASP A 108 8.45 -2.24 -6.01
C ASP A 108 9.06 -2.86 -7.29
N MET A 109 9.69 -2.06 -8.16
CA MET A 109 10.01 -2.43 -9.54
C MET A 109 11.50 -2.59 -9.84
N HIS A 110 12.39 -1.94 -9.08
CA HIS A 110 13.86 -1.87 -9.27
C HIS A 110 14.30 -1.64 -10.73
N ASP A 111 13.51 -0.90 -11.49
CA ASP A 111 13.64 -0.73 -12.93
C ASP A 111 14.49 0.48 -13.34
N LYS A 112 15.22 1.07 -12.40
CA LYS A 112 16.05 2.28 -12.61
C LYS A 112 17.22 2.34 -11.63
N HIS A 113 18.16 3.24 -11.91
CA HIS A 113 19.22 3.57 -10.96
C HIS A 113 18.70 4.50 -9.86
N TYR A 114 18.99 4.22 -8.59
CA TYR A 114 18.56 5.05 -7.46
C TYR A 114 19.70 5.91 -6.88
N TYR A 115 19.45 7.22 -6.81
CA TYR A 115 20.29 8.22 -6.15
C TYR A 115 19.82 8.53 -4.72
N ALA A 116 18.92 7.71 -4.19
CA ALA A 116 18.34 7.88 -2.87
C ALA A 116 19.35 7.56 -1.76
N ASP A 117 19.27 8.26 -0.63
CA ASP A 117 20.02 7.87 0.57
C ASP A 117 19.44 6.57 1.17
N VAL A 118 18.14 6.32 0.99
CA VAL A 118 17.45 5.09 1.42
C VAL A 118 16.49 4.60 0.33
N VAL A 119 16.48 3.30 0.06
CA VAL A 119 15.42 2.65 -0.73
C VAL A 119 14.67 1.67 0.17
N ILE A 120 13.35 1.83 0.25
CA ILE A 120 12.45 0.94 0.98
C ILE A 120 11.71 0.08 -0.03
N ASN A 121 11.82 -1.24 0.11
CA ASN A 121 10.98 -2.18 -0.61
C ASN A 121 10.50 -3.27 0.35
N HIS A 122 9.19 -3.24 0.65
CA HIS A 122 8.59 -4.16 1.62
C HIS A 122 8.28 -5.56 1.07
N GLY A 123 8.48 -5.80 -0.22
CA GLY A 123 8.17 -7.07 -0.88
C GLY A 123 9.39 -7.91 -1.24
N LEU A 124 10.49 -7.27 -1.62
CA LEU A 124 11.70 -7.93 -2.07
C LEU A 124 12.73 -8.04 -0.95
N THR A 125 13.51 -9.10 -0.96
CA THR A 125 14.58 -9.35 0.03
C THR A 125 15.98 -9.44 -0.59
N ASP A 126 16.08 -9.55 -1.91
CA ASP A 126 17.37 -9.64 -2.61
C ASP A 126 17.86 -8.25 -3.04
N GLY A 127 18.84 -7.72 -2.32
CA GLY A 127 19.42 -6.41 -2.60
C GLY A 127 20.18 -6.33 -3.93
N ARG A 128 20.56 -7.47 -4.54
CA ARG A 128 21.29 -7.50 -5.81
C ARG A 128 20.44 -7.08 -7.01
N LEU A 129 19.12 -7.04 -6.83
CA LEU A 129 18.18 -6.56 -7.85
C LEU A 129 18.23 -5.04 -8.02
N PHE A 130 18.73 -4.30 -7.02
CA PHE A 130 18.69 -2.85 -7.02
C PHE A 130 19.98 -2.25 -7.54
N ASP A 131 19.86 -1.43 -8.58
CA ASP A 131 20.94 -0.57 -9.07
C ASP A 131 20.94 0.74 -8.27
N VAL A 132 21.91 0.92 -7.39
CA VAL A 132 21.93 2.03 -6.41
C VAL A 132 23.32 2.62 -6.23
N GLU A 133 23.36 3.85 -5.73
CA GLU A 133 24.60 4.49 -5.31
C GLU A 133 25.25 3.75 -4.12
N PRO A 134 26.60 3.73 -3.98
CA PRO A 134 27.30 3.01 -2.90
C PRO A 134 26.92 3.44 -1.48
N TYR A 135 26.40 4.66 -1.31
CA TYR A 135 25.94 5.18 -0.01
C TYR A 135 24.50 4.79 0.33
N THR A 136 23.76 4.20 -0.62
CA THR A 136 22.34 3.90 -0.48
C THR A 136 22.13 2.79 0.54
N ARG A 137 21.27 3.04 1.54
CA ARG A 137 20.81 2.00 2.44
C ARG A 137 19.57 1.32 1.87
N LEU A 138 19.65 0.01 1.65
CA LEU A 138 18.49 -0.81 1.29
C LEU A 138 17.75 -1.28 2.54
N CYS A 139 16.45 -1.04 2.58
CA CYS A 139 15.51 -1.39 3.63
C CYS A 139 14.47 -2.37 3.05
N LEU A 140 14.79 -3.67 3.13
CA LEU A 140 14.15 -4.72 2.33
C LEU A 140 13.33 -5.72 3.16
N GLY A 141 12.24 -6.21 2.58
CA GLY A 141 11.38 -7.25 3.14
C GLY A 141 10.36 -6.75 4.17
N LEU A 142 9.66 -7.69 4.78
CA LEU A 142 8.54 -7.40 5.68
C LEU A 142 8.94 -6.69 6.97
N ASP A 143 10.23 -6.72 7.36
CA ASP A 143 10.75 -5.94 8.49
C ASP A 143 10.63 -4.42 8.25
N TYR A 144 10.52 -4.00 6.99
CA TYR A 144 10.30 -2.62 6.58
C TYR A 144 8.89 -2.39 6.02
N ALA A 145 7.93 -3.25 6.38
CA ALA A 145 6.53 -3.12 5.97
C ALA A 145 5.90 -1.81 6.46
N LEU A 146 5.45 -1.00 5.51
CA LEU A 146 4.73 0.25 5.76
C LEU A 146 3.24 -0.02 6.05
N LEU A 147 2.91 -0.20 7.32
CA LEU A 147 1.56 -0.54 7.80
C LEU A 147 0.88 0.62 8.52
N ARG A 148 -0.42 0.82 8.27
CA ARG A 148 -1.21 1.78 9.05
C ARG A 148 -1.29 1.34 10.51
N LYS A 149 -1.33 2.30 11.45
CA LYS A 149 -1.33 2.07 12.90
C LYS A 149 -2.27 0.95 13.40
N PRO A 150 -3.52 0.82 12.92
CA PRO A 150 -4.44 -0.23 13.39
C PRO A 150 -4.01 -1.67 13.07
N PHE A 151 -3.10 -1.87 12.11
CA PHE A 151 -2.57 -3.19 11.72
C PHE A 151 -1.29 -3.53 12.50
N ILE A 152 -0.53 -2.53 12.93
CA ILE A 152 0.66 -2.70 13.78
C ILE A 152 0.23 -3.03 15.22
N GLN A 153 -0.75 -2.30 15.73
CA GLN A 153 -1.27 -2.47 17.08
C GLN A 153 -2.31 -3.59 17.20
N ALA A 154 -2.35 -4.52 16.24
CA ALA A 154 -3.34 -5.58 16.20
C ALA A 154 -3.16 -6.50 17.42
N SER A 155 -4.05 -6.37 18.41
CA SER A 155 -4.12 -7.30 19.53
C SER A 155 -4.59 -8.68 19.07
N SER A 156 -4.22 -9.72 19.82
CA SER A 156 -4.70 -11.07 19.56
C SER A 156 -6.20 -11.16 19.82
N THR A 157 -7.00 -11.00 18.78
CA THR A 157 -8.43 -11.30 18.79
C THR A 157 -8.64 -12.77 18.42
N ALA A 158 -9.51 -13.46 19.14
CA ALA A 158 -9.94 -14.80 18.74
C ALA A 158 -10.59 -14.72 17.35
N LYS A 159 -10.07 -15.52 16.41
CA LYS A 159 -10.60 -15.58 15.04
C LYS A 159 -11.90 -16.36 15.02
N ASN A 160 -12.86 -15.89 14.24
CA ASN A 160 -14.08 -16.63 13.97
C ASN A 160 -13.72 -17.85 13.12
N PRO A 161 -14.04 -19.09 13.55
CA PRO A 161 -13.79 -20.28 12.76
C PRO A 161 -14.37 -20.17 11.36
N ASN A 162 -13.62 -20.66 10.37
CA ASN A 162 -14.01 -20.74 8.97
C ASN A 162 -14.55 -19.44 8.35
N SER A 163 -14.11 -18.31 8.88
CA SER A 163 -14.46 -16.99 8.36
C SER A 163 -13.41 -16.51 7.36
N TRP A 164 -13.89 -15.91 6.28
CA TRP A 164 -13.07 -15.48 5.15
C TRP A 164 -13.14 -13.98 4.95
N PHE A 165 -12.04 -13.41 4.51
CA PHE A 165 -11.92 -12.02 4.10
C PHE A 165 -11.54 -11.94 2.63
N ILE A 166 -12.24 -11.13 1.83
CA ILE A 166 -11.91 -10.92 0.41
C ILE A 166 -11.84 -9.42 0.13
N SER A 167 -10.73 -8.98 -0.48
CA SER A 167 -10.60 -7.61 -0.98
C SER A 167 -9.55 -7.51 -2.08
N PHE A 168 -9.98 -7.11 -3.28
CA PHE A 168 -9.10 -6.88 -4.44
C PHE A 168 -8.87 -5.38 -4.74
N GLY A 169 -9.07 -4.54 -3.73
CA GLY A 169 -8.81 -3.11 -3.80
C GLY A 169 -9.96 -2.29 -4.38
N GLY A 170 -9.65 -1.04 -4.72
CA GLY A 170 -10.66 0.00 -4.94
C GLY A 170 -11.50 -0.16 -6.22
N THR A 171 -10.86 -0.63 -7.30
CA THR A 171 -11.49 -0.72 -8.63
C THR A 171 -11.85 -2.15 -9.00
N ASP A 172 -10.96 -3.11 -8.69
CA ASP A 172 -11.09 -4.52 -9.06
C ASP A 172 -11.63 -4.71 -10.49
N TYR A 173 -10.87 -4.21 -11.46
CA TYR A 173 -11.28 -4.11 -12.87
C TYR A 173 -11.60 -5.48 -13.49
N PHE A 174 -10.89 -6.53 -13.06
CA PHE A 174 -11.07 -7.90 -13.53
C PHE A 174 -12.15 -8.68 -12.78
N ASN A 175 -12.88 -8.03 -11.85
CA ASN A 175 -13.94 -8.65 -11.05
C ASN A 175 -13.47 -9.88 -10.25
N LEU A 176 -12.24 -9.81 -9.72
CA LEU A 176 -11.61 -10.89 -8.96
C LEU A 176 -12.33 -11.16 -7.64
N THR A 177 -12.99 -10.14 -7.08
CA THR A 177 -13.84 -10.28 -5.89
C THR A 177 -14.95 -11.31 -6.12
N GLU A 178 -15.65 -11.22 -7.25
CA GLU A 178 -16.71 -12.17 -7.57
C GLU A 178 -16.13 -13.55 -7.89
N LYS A 179 -15.02 -13.62 -8.65
CA LYS A 179 -14.33 -14.88 -8.95
C LYS A 179 -13.90 -15.63 -7.69
N ALA A 180 -13.34 -14.92 -6.71
CA ALA A 180 -12.95 -15.49 -5.42
C ALA A 180 -14.17 -15.98 -4.62
N LEU A 181 -15.27 -15.24 -4.62
CA LEU A 181 -16.52 -15.69 -3.99
C LEU A 181 -17.05 -16.96 -4.64
N GLN A 182 -17.10 -17.03 -5.97
CA GLN A 182 -17.53 -18.23 -6.70
C GLN A 182 -16.72 -19.46 -6.29
N ALA A 183 -15.42 -19.31 -6.12
CA ALA A 183 -14.53 -20.41 -5.78
C ALA A 183 -14.77 -20.99 -4.38
N ILE A 184 -15.21 -20.18 -3.40
CA ILE A 184 -15.29 -20.62 -2.00
C ILE A 184 -16.70 -20.67 -1.42
N HIS A 185 -17.70 -20.07 -2.06
CA HIS A 185 -19.02 -19.90 -1.47
C HIS A 185 -19.70 -21.23 -1.09
N ASP A 186 -19.64 -22.21 -1.98
CA ASP A 186 -20.29 -23.52 -1.82
C ASP A 186 -19.44 -24.52 -1.04
N VAL A 187 -18.24 -24.14 -0.61
CA VAL A 187 -17.38 -25.01 0.20
C VAL A 187 -18.06 -25.23 1.57
N PRO A 188 -18.35 -26.49 1.97
CA PRO A 188 -19.17 -26.77 3.15
C PRO A 188 -18.62 -26.21 4.46
N CYS A 189 -17.29 -26.17 4.60
CA CYS A 189 -16.68 -25.63 5.82
C CYS A 189 -16.72 -24.11 5.90
N VAL A 190 -17.00 -23.38 4.81
CA VAL A 190 -17.05 -21.91 4.82
C VAL A 190 -18.31 -21.44 5.52
N GLU A 191 -18.16 -20.74 6.65
CA GLU A 191 -19.26 -20.25 7.48
C GLU A 191 -19.67 -18.82 7.13
N SER A 192 -18.68 -17.94 6.94
CA SER A 192 -18.93 -16.52 6.63
C SER A 192 -17.83 -15.94 5.75
N ILE A 193 -18.21 -14.98 4.89
CA ILE A 193 -17.29 -14.27 4.01
C ILE A 193 -17.55 -12.77 4.17
N THR A 194 -16.55 -12.01 4.61
CA THR A 194 -16.60 -10.55 4.56
C THR A 194 -15.88 -10.06 3.32
N VAL A 195 -16.57 -9.26 2.52
CA VAL A 195 -16.06 -8.74 1.25
C VAL A 195 -15.96 -7.23 1.37
N VAL A 196 -14.78 -6.68 1.11
CA VAL A 196 -14.56 -5.23 1.11
C VAL A 196 -14.24 -4.77 -0.30
N ILE A 197 -15.15 -3.96 -0.85
CA ILE A 197 -15.04 -3.34 -2.17
C ILE A 197 -14.80 -1.82 -2.05
N GLY A 198 -14.21 -1.21 -3.07
CA GLY A 198 -14.07 0.24 -3.16
C GLY A 198 -15.19 0.93 -3.93
N ASP A 199 -15.05 2.25 -4.08
CA ASP A 199 -16.00 3.10 -4.78
C ASP A 199 -16.17 2.80 -6.27
N ALA A 200 -15.10 2.37 -6.93
CA ALA A 200 -15.09 2.15 -8.37
C ALA A 200 -15.47 0.71 -8.78
N TYR A 201 -15.83 -0.15 -7.83
CA TYR A 201 -16.25 -1.52 -8.12
C TYR A 201 -17.62 -1.55 -8.80
N LYS A 202 -17.67 -2.11 -10.02
CA LYS A 202 -18.84 -2.04 -10.91
C LYS A 202 -19.88 -3.13 -10.70
N TYR A 203 -19.51 -4.25 -10.07
CA TYR A 203 -20.32 -5.47 -10.05
C TYR A 203 -20.99 -5.74 -8.70
N LYS A 204 -21.24 -4.70 -7.90
CA LYS A 204 -21.76 -4.85 -6.53
C LYS A 204 -23.07 -5.65 -6.46
N ASP A 205 -23.97 -5.48 -7.41
CA ASP A 205 -25.25 -6.19 -7.41
C ASP A 205 -25.09 -7.70 -7.63
N ASN A 206 -24.07 -8.13 -8.38
CA ASN A 206 -23.75 -9.55 -8.55
C ASN A 206 -23.39 -10.21 -7.21
N LEU A 207 -22.82 -9.46 -6.28
CA LEU A 207 -22.38 -9.99 -4.99
C LEU A 207 -23.56 -10.40 -4.08
N LYS A 208 -24.77 -9.89 -4.35
CA LYS A 208 -25.97 -10.21 -3.55
C LYS A 208 -26.40 -11.67 -3.67
N LYS A 209 -25.94 -12.39 -4.69
CA LYS A 209 -26.30 -13.81 -4.90
C LYS A 209 -25.56 -14.78 -3.96
N TYR A 210 -24.61 -14.30 -3.16
CA TYR A 210 -23.82 -15.11 -2.23
C TYR A 210 -24.33 -14.93 -0.79
N PRO A 211 -25.24 -15.76 -0.27
CA PRO A 211 -25.86 -15.58 1.05
C PRO A 211 -24.89 -15.58 2.24
N LYS A 212 -23.70 -16.18 2.09
CA LYS A 212 -22.65 -16.18 3.13
C LYS A 212 -21.81 -14.89 3.12
N ALA A 213 -21.99 -14.02 2.13
CA ALA A 213 -21.18 -12.84 1.93
C ALA A 213 -21.79 -11.60 2.58
N THR A 214 -21.03 -10.96 3.47
CA THR A 214 -21.33 -9.62 3.99
C THR A 214 -20.51 -8.60 3.20
N ILE A 215 -21.18 -7.73 2.44
CA ILE A 215 -20.53 -6.75 1.57
C ILE A 215 -20.36 -5.43 2.31
N MET A 216 -19.12 -4.99 2.46
CA MET A 216 -18.72 -3.73 3.07
C MET A 216 -18.01 -2.84 2.05
N LYS A 217 -18.06 -1.53 2.26
CA LYS A 217 -17.52 -0.53 1.34
C LYS A 217 -16.82 0.58 2.10
N ASN A 218 -15.69 1.07 1.57
CA ASN A 218 -14.96 2.23 2.07
C ASN A 218 -14.70 2.19 3.59
N LEU A 219 -14.16 1.08 4.06
CA LEU A 219 -13.83 0.94 5.48
C LEU A 219 -12.68 1.87 5.87
N THR A 220 -12.76 2.41 7.09
CA THR A 220 -11.60 3.05 7.73
C THR A 220 -10.53 2.01 8.02
N ALA A 221 -9.30 2.45 8.27
CA ALA A 221 -8.20 1.56 8.64
C ALA A 221 -8.54 0.69 9.87
N GLU A 222 -9.20 1.27 10.87
CA GLU A 222 -9.62 0.60 12.10
C GLU A 222 -10.63 -0.51 11.79
N LYS A 223 -11.67 -0.21 11.02
CA LYS A 223 -12.70 -1.19 10.65
C LYS A 223 -12.14 -2.30 9.78
N MET A 224 -11.25 -1.97 8.84
CA MET A 224 -10.57 -2.96 8.01
C MET A 224 -9.74 -3.92 8.87
N ALA A 225 -8.97 -3.38 9.81
CA ALA A 225 -8.18 -4.19 10.74
C ALA A 225 -9.05 -5.03 11.69
N ASP A 226 -10.18 -4.49 12.18
CA ASP A 226 -11.15 -5.24 12.99
C ASP A 226 -11.71 -6.46 12.26
N VAL A 227 -12.10 -6.28 11.00
CA VAL A 227 -12.61 -7.36 10.16
C VAL A 227 -11.52 -8.40 9.94
N MET A 228 -10.33 -7.99 9.50
CA MET A 228 -9.21 -8.92 9.28
C MET A 228 -8.82 -9.69 10.55
N ARG A 229 -8.79 -9.03 11.71
CA ARG A 229 -8.49 -9.70 12.99
C ARG A 229 -9.48 -10.81 13.31
N LYS A 230 -10.77 -10.61 13.01
CA LYS A 230 -11.83 -11.60 13.22
C LYS A 230 -11.82 -12.70 12.15
N SER A 231 -11.29 -12.43 10.96
CA SER A 231 -11.24 -13.40 9.86
C SER A 231 -10.14 -14.46 10.05
N GLN A 232 -10.48 -15.73 9.81
CA GLN A 232 -9.50 -16.81 9.86
C GLN A 232 -8.64 -16.86 8.60
N TYR A 233 -9.29 -16.75 7.44
CA TYR A 233 -8.66 -16.83 6.13
C TYR A 233 -8.85 -15.52 5.36
N ALA A 234 -7.93 -15.24 4.44
CA ALA A 234 -8.08 -14.11 3.52
C ALA A 234 -7.69 -14.51 2.09
N ILE A 235 -8.42 -14.01 1.08
CA ILE A 235 -8.07 -14.10 -0.34
C ILE A 235 -7.84 -12.69 -0.86
N LEU A 236 -6.60 -12.39 -1.25
CA LEU A 236 -6.13 -11.04 -1.53
C LEU A 236 -5.14 -11.02 -2.70
N PRO A 237 -4.92 -9.88 -3.36
CA PRO A 237 -3.79 -9.73 -4.26
C PRO A 237 -2.50 -9.48 -3.49
N SER A 238 -1.38 -9.88 -4.08
CA SER A 238 -0.02 -9.75 -3.53
C SER A 238 0.41 -8.28 -3.59
N SER A 239 -0.12 -7.50 -2.66
CA SER A 239 0.01 -6.05 -2.56
C SER A 239 -0.01 -5.62 -1.09
N SER A 240 -0.05 -4.32 -0.81
CA SER A 240 -0.05 -3.82 0.58
C SER A 240 -1.18 -4.39 1.46
N VAL A 241 -2.36 -4.67 0.90
CA VAL A 241 -3.47 -5.28 1.66
C VAL A 241 -3.15 -6.70 2.13
N CYS A 242 -2.31 -7.44 1.39
CA CYS A 242 -1.83 -8.76 1.81
C CYS A 242 -0.96 -8.66 3.06
N ILE A 243 -0.07 -7.66 3.10
CA ILE A 243 0.79 -7.38 4.26
C ILE A 243 -0.06 -7.01 5.49
N GLU A 244 -1.10 -6.20 5.31
CA GLU A 244 -2.06 -5.86 6.36
C GLU A 244 -2.77 -7.08 6.94
N ALA A 245 -3.18 -8.02 6.08
CA ALA A 245 -3.81 -9.26 6.51
C ALA A 245 -2.84 -10.21 7.23
N LEU A 246 -1.58 -10.28 6.77
CA LEU A 246 -0.52 -11.02 7.46
C LEU A 246 -0.26 -10.44 8.85
N ALA A 247 -0.22 -9.12 8.99
CA ALA A 247 -0.10 -8.44 10.29
C ALA A 247 -1.29 -8.74 11.21
N CYS A 248 -2.50 -8.85 10.66
CA CYS A 248 -3.70 -9.31 11.36
C CYS A 248 -3.78 -10.83 11.56
N ARG A 249 -2.70 -11.56 11.29
CA ARG A 249 -2.55 -13.02 11.47
C ARG A 249 -3.52 -13.87 10.65
N CYS A 250 -4.11 -13.33 9.57
CA CYS A 250 -4.92 -14.14 8.67
C CYS A 250 -4.08 -15.26 8.05
N LYS A 251 -4.70 -16.42 7.79
CA LYS A 251 -4.13 -17.41 6.88
C LYS A 251 -4.45 -16.95 5.45
N VAL A 252 -3.45 -16.47 4.73
CA VAL A 252 -3.67 -15.76 3.47
C VAL A 252 -3.46 -16.70 2.28
N ALA A 253 -4.38 -16.66 1.32
CA ALA A 253 -4.17 -17.11 -0.05
C ALA A 253 -4.04 -15.87 -0.95
N SER A 254 -2.96 -15.80 -1.73
CA SER A 254 -2.61 -14.60 -2.49
C SER A 254 -2.10 -14.91 -3.89
N GLY A 255 -2.47 -14.07 -4.86
CA GLY A 255 -2.01 -14.16 -6.24
C GLY A 255 -1.68 -12.78 -6.83
N TYR A 256 -1.45 -12.70 -8.13
CA TYR A 256 -1.16 -11.45 -8.84
C TYR A 256 -2.03 -11.29 -10.08
N PHE A 257 -2.28 -10.05 -10.49
CA PHE A 257 -3.00 -9.74 -11.74
C PHE A 257 -2.38 -8.56 -12.52
N VAL A 258 -1.25 -8.06 -12.05
CA VAL A 258 -0.45 -7.01 -12.67
C VAL A 258 1.04 -7.31 -12.45
N GLU A 259 1.89 -6.86 -13.37
CA GLU A 259 3.31 -7.23 -13.43
C GLU A 259 4.09 -6.88 -12.15
N ASN A 260 3.84 -5.71 -11.58
CA ASN A 260 4.50 -5.23 -10.36
C ASN A 260 4.20 -6.07 -9.10
N GLN A 261 3.26 -7.02 -9.16
CA GLN A 261 2.95 -7.93 -8.05
C GLN A 261 3.65 -9.28 -8.18
N ILE A 262 4.18 -9.64 -9.35
CA ILE A 262 4.67 -11.00 -9.65
C ILE A 262 5.80 -11.40 -8.71
N GLN A 263 6.80 -10.54 -8.56
CA GLN A 263 7.97 -10.87 -7.75
C GLN A 263 7.61 -10.97 -6.26
N PHE A 264 6.78 -10.05 -5.77
CA PHE A 264 6.31 -10.11 -4.40
C PHE A 264 5.47 -11.36 -4.13
N ALA A 265 4.56 -11.73 -5.05
CA ALA A 265 3.78 -12.97 -4.96
C ALA A 265 4.68 -14.21 -4.87
N SER A 266 5.72 -14.27 -5.69
CA SER A 266 6.70 -15.36 -5.68
C SER A 266 7.41 -15.48 -4.33
N ILE A 267 7.89 -14.37 -3.78
CA ILE A 267 8.58 -14.33 -2.48
C ILE A 267 7.65 -14.76 -1.35
N LEU A 268 6.42 -14.26 -1.31
CA LEU A 268 5.43 -14.65 -0.30
C LEU A 268 5.16 -16.16 -0.32
N GLY A 269 5.07 -16.77 -1.50
CA GLY A 269 4.89 -18.21 -1.67
C GLY A 269 6.12 -19.02 -1.25
N LEU A 270 7.31 -18.64 -1.72
CA LEU A 270 8.57 -19.32 -1.40
C LEU A 270 8.88 -19.29 0.10
N GLN A 271 8.59 -18.17 0.77
CA GLN A 271 8.76 -18.00 2.21
C GLN A 271 7.60 -18.58 3.03
N ARG A 272 6.59 -19.17 2.38
CA ARG A 272 5.41 -19.79 3.00
C ARG A 272 4.59 -18.83 3.88
N TYR A 273 4.62 -17.54 3.57
CA TYR A 273 3.74 -16.57 4.22
C TYR A 273 2.29 -16.71 3.76
N VAL A 274 2.09 -17.14 2.51
CA VAL A 274 0.77 -17.29 1.88
C VAL A 274 0.65 -18.63 1.15
N LEU A 275 -0.58 -19.07 0.92
CA LEU A 275 -0.90 -20.05 -0.11
C LEU A 275 -0.87 -19.34 -1.48
N PRO A 276 0.08 -19.67 -2.39
CA PRO A 276 0.16 -19.00 -3.67
C PRO A 276 -0.98 -19.43 -4.59
N LEU A 277 -1.67 -18.47 -5.19
CA LEU A 277 -2.76 -18.67 -6.15
C LEU A 277 -2.29 -18.53 -7.61
N GLY A 278 -1.07 -18.02 -7.85
CA GLY A 278 -0.57 -17.71 -9.19
C GLY A 278 -1.22 -16.46 -9.80
N GLU A 279 -1.44 -16.49 -11.11
CA GLU A 279 -2.15 -15.46 -11.85
C GLU A 279 -3.66 -15.54 -11.58
N LEU A 280 -4.28 -14.38 -11.30
CA LEU A 280 -5.68 -14.27 -10.88
C LEU A 280 -6.62 -13.84 -11.99
#